data_AF-A0A817KA81-F1
#
_entry.id   AF-A0A817KA81-F1
#
_cell.length_a   1.000
_cell.length_b   1.000
_cell.length_c   1.000
_cell.angle_alpha   90.00
_cell.angle_beta   90.00
_cell.angle_gamma   90.00
#
_symmetry.space_group_name_H-M   'P 1'
#
loop_
_entity.id
_entity.type
_entity.pdbx_description
1 polymer ?
#
loop_
_entity_poly.entity_id
_entity_poly.type
_entity_poly.pdbx_seq_one_letter_code
_entity_poly.pdbx_strand_id
1 'polypeptide(L)' 'MVPFERVVSLTLSDKDITHGQIQLFISLFDINQFVRLRSLTLIRIEANDLKIFLDYTIHSSLISLSIDLQT' A
#
# COMPACT_ATOMS: atom_id res chain seq x y z
N MET A 1 -17.55 -7.17 -2.80
CA MET A 1 -16.30 -6.82 -2.08
C MET A 1 -15.39 -8.03 -2.06
N VAL A 2 -14.08 -7.84 -2.29
CA VAL A 2 -13.08 -8.89 -2.08
C VAL A 2 -12.68 -8.85 -0.60
N PRO A 3 -12.75 -9.98 0.13
CA PRO A 3 -12.27 -10.04 1.50
C PRO A 3 -10.76 -9.78 1.58
N PHE A 4 -10.30 -9.04 2.59
CA PHE A 4 -8.89 -8.62 2.70
C PHE A 4 -7.94 -9.81 2.80
N GLU A 5 -8.36 -10.89 3.46
CA GLU A 5 -7.60 -12.12 3.60
C GLU A 5 -7.36 -12.85 2.26
N ARG A 6 -8.08 -12.48 1.19
CA ARG A 6 -7.92 -13.05 -0.16
C ARG A 6 -7.05 -12.20 -1.08
N VAL A 7 -6.69 -10.98 -0.67
CA VAL A 7 -5.87 -10.08 -1.48
C VAL A 7 -4.41 -10.53 -1.42
N VAL A 8 -3.83 -10.84 -2.58
CA VAL A 8 -2.43 -11.29 -2.72
C VAL A 8 -1.54 -10.18 -3.25
N SER A 9 -2.10 -9.30 -4.08
CA SER A 9 -1.41 -8.14 -4.66
C SER A 9 -2.29 -6.91 -4.54
N LEU A 10 -1.68 -5.78 -4.20
CA LEU A 10 -2.35 -4.49 -4.08
C LEU A 10 -1.55 -3.42 -4.83
N THR A 11 -2.25 -2.55 -5.55
CA THR A 11 -1.67 -1.35 -6.14
C THR A 11 -2.41 -0.15 -5.58
N LEU A 12 -1.67 0.78 -4.97
CA LEU A 12 -2.16 2.06 -4.50
C LEU A 12 -1.51 3.17 -5.31
N SER A 13 -2.28 4.19 -5.66
CA SER A 13 -1.83 5.23 -6.57
C SER A 13 -2.37 6.57 -6.10
N ASP A 14 -1.52 7.59 -6.04
CA ASP A 14 -1.96 8.99 -5.89
C ASP A 14 -1.91 9.75 -7.22
N LYS A 15 -1.92 9.02 -8.34
CA LYS A 15 -1.91 9.57 -9.69
C LYS A 15 -3.29 10.07 -10.15
N ASP A 16 -3.32 11.24 -10.79
CA ASP A 16 -4.45 11.83 -11.49
C ASP A 16 -5.74 11.88 -10.63
N ILE A 17 -6.66 10.93 -10.85
CA ILE A 17 -7.98 10.86 -10.20
C ILE A 17 -7.97 10.14 -8.84
N THR A 18 -6.86 9.49 -8.46
CA THR A 18 -6.75 8.74 -7.21
C THR A 18 -5.93 9.47 -6.14
N HIS A 19 -5.81 10.79 -6.24
CA HIS A 19 -5.06 11.60 -5.27
C HIS A 19 -5.54 11.36 -3.82
N GLY A 20 -4.61 11.08 -2.92
CA GLY A 20 -4.87 10.79 -1.50
C GLY A 20 -5.34 9.37 -1.21
N GLN A 21 -5.38 8.47 -2.20
CA GLN A 21 -5.73 7.06 -1.99
C GLN A 21 -4.74 6.36 -1.06
N ILE A 22 -3.44 6.66 -1.17
CA ILE A 22 -2.42 6.03 -0.31
C ILE A 22 -2.63 6.47 1.14
N GLN A 23 -2.76 7.78 1.37
CA GLN A 23 -3.02 8.32 2.70
C GLN A 23 -4.33 7.78 3.30
N LEU A 24 -5.39 7.71 2.49
CA LEU A 24 -6.66 7.14 2.91
C LEU A 24 -6.53 5.66 3.26
N PHE A 25 -5.78 4.89 2.47
CA PHE A 25 -5.52 3.48 2.75
C PHE A 25 -4.80 3.30 4.09
N ILE A 26 -3.73 4.06 4.33
CA ILE A 26 -2.98 4.04 5.59
C ILE A 26 -3.90 4.39 6.77
N SER A 27 -4.79 5.36 6.59
CA SER A 27 -5.68 5.84 7.65
C SER A 27 -6.81 4.87 8.00
N LEU A 28 -7.29 4.10 7.01
CA LEU A 28 -8.47 3.24 7.17
C LEU A 28 -8.14 1.77 7.41
N PHE A 29 -6.98 1.30 6.93
CA PHE A 29 -6.67 -0.12 6.91
C PHE A 29 -5.35 -0.43 7.60
N ASP A 30 -5.39 -1.44 8.46
CA ASP A 30 -4.18 -2.08 8.96
C ASP A 30 -3.70 -3.11 7.93
N ILE A 31 -2.47 -2.94 7.44
CA ILE A 31 -1.88 -3.84 6.45
C ILE A 31 -1.80 -5.29 6.93
N ASN A 32 -1.78 -5.52 8.25
CA ASN A 32 -1.77 -6.86 8.84
C ASN A 32 -3.10 -7.61 8.61
N GLN A 33 -4.20 -6.91 8.29
CA GLN A 33 -5.46 -7.54 7.88
C GLN A 33 -5.34 -8.26 6.53
N PHE A 34 -4.36 -7.85 5.71
CA PHE A 34 -4.07 -8.46 4.42
C PHE A 34 -3.07 -9.61 4.61
N VAL A 35 -3.47 -10.64 5.37
CA VAL A 35 -2.62 -11.78 5.78
C VAL A 35 -2.00 -12.58 4.63
N ARG A 36 -2.49 -12.39 3.40
CA ARG A 36 -1.99 -13.04 2.18
C ARG A 36 -1.27 -12.08 1.24
N LEU A 37 -1.14 -10.80 1.59
CA LEU A 37 -0.50 -9.81 0.75
C LEU A 37 0.98 -10.15 0.58
N ARG A 38 1.38 -10.40 -0.66
CA ARG A 38 2.76 -10.72 -1.04
C ARG A 38 3.40 -9.63 -1.89
N SER A 39 2.58 -8.88 -2.63
CA SER A 39 3.07 -7.82 -3.52
C SER A 39 2.32 -6.54 -3.27
N LEU A 40 3.06 -5.44 -3.21
CA LEU A 40 2.51 -4.10 -3.10
C LEU A 40 3.23 -3.18 -4.08
N THR A 41 2.44 -2.41 -4.82
CA THR A 41 2.92 -1.34 -5.69
C THR A 41 2.37 -0.01 -5.22
N LEU A 42 3.26 0.95 -4.98
CA LEU A 42 2.94 2.32 -4.59
C LEU A 42 3.31 3.26 -5.74
N ILE A 43 2.35 4.02 -6.25
CA ILE A 43 2.54 4.93 -7.38
C ILE A 43 2.35 6.37 -6.89
N ARG A 44 3.37 7.22 -7.10
CA ARG A 44 3.40 8.64 -6.69
C ARG A 44 3.18 8.87 -5.18
N ILE A 45 3.76 8.01 -4.35
CA ILE A 45 3.72 8.17 -2.90
C ILE A 45 4.60 9.34 -2.44
N GLU A 46 4.09 10.16 -1.51
CA GLU A 46 4.89 11.18 -0.85
C GLU A 46 5.90 10.56 0.13
N ALA A 47 7.05 11.21 0.31
CA ALA A 47 8.12 10.69 1.18
C ALA A 47 7.67 10.46 2.64
N ASN A 48 6.77 11.32 3.15
CA ASN A 48 6.23 11.19 4.50
C ASN A 48 5.33 9.96 4.62
N ASP A 49 4.43 9.75 3.66
CA ASP A 49 3.55 8.58 3.64
C ASP A 49 4.33 7.29 3.44
N LEU A 50 5.37 7.30 2.61
CA LEU A 50 6.23 6.14 2.41
C LEU A 50 6.89 5.71 3.73
N LYS A 51 7.39 6.66 4.52
CA LYS A 51 8.01 6.35 5.82
C LYS A 51 7.01 5.67 6.76
N ILE A 52 5.82 6.25 6.90
CA ILE A 52 4.74 5.70 7.72
C ILE A 52 4.35 4.31 7.23
N PHE A 53 4.23 4.14 5.92
CA PHE A 53 3.86 2.88 5.31
C PHE A 53 4.90 1.79 5.57
N LEU A 54 6.19 2.12 5.44
CA LEU A 54 7.28 1.18 5.69
C LEU A 54 7.25 0.66 7.14
N ASP A 55 7.01 1.52 8.12
CA ASP A 55 6.88 1.13 9.53
C ASP A 55 5.77 0.07 9.73
N TYR A 56 4.64 0.20 9.02
CA TYR A 56 3.55 -0.78 9.07
C TYR A 56 3.86 -2.09 8.36
N THR A 57 4.71 -2.07 7.33
CA THR A 57 5.03 -3.27 6.54
C THR A 57 6.03 -4.23 7.19
N ILE A 58 6.77 -3.78 8.21
CA ILE A 58 7.81 -4.60 8.87
C ILE A 58 7.26 -5.93 9.41
N HIS A 59 6.00 -5.96 9.82
CA HIS A 59 5.34 -7.16 10.37
C HIS A 59 4.47 -7.90 9.35
N SER A 60 4.46 -7.46 8.09
CA SER A 60 3.61 -8.01 7.05
C SER A 60 4.23 -9.22 6.35
N SER A 61 3.41 -9.94 5.57
CA SER A 61 3.85 -11.07 4.75
C SER A 61 4.40 -10.68 3.37
N LEU A 62 4.72 -9.39 3.18
CA LEU A 62 5.19 -8.83 1.92
C LEU A 62 6.51 -9.46 1.47
N ILE A 63 6.55 -9.84 0.20
CA ILE A 63 7.72 -10.38 -0.49
C ILE A 63 8.28 -9.33 -1.46
N SER A 64 7.40 -8.51 -2.04
CA SER A 64 7.76 -7.51 -3.03
C SER A 64 7.11 -6.17 -2.72
N LEU A 65 7.94 -5.14 -2.64
CA LEU A 65 7.52 -3.73 -2.62
C LEU A 65 8.08 -3.05 -3.87
N SER A 66 7.19 -2.46 -4.67
CA SER A 66 7.56 -1.65 -5.83
C SER A 66 7.09 -0.23 -5.63
N ILE A 67 7.97 0.73 -5.92
CA ILE A 67 7.69 2.16 -5.81
C ILE A 67 7.91 2.77 -7.19
N ASP A 68 6.87 3.37 -7.74
CA ASP A 68 6.94 4.15 -8.98
C ASP A 68 6.76 5.63 -8.65
N LEU A 69 7.84 6.39 -8.83
CA LEU A 69 7.88 7.81 -8.47
C LEU A 69 7.33 8.73 -9.58
N GLN A 70 7.08 8.23 -10.81
CA GLN A 70 6.73 9.00 -12.03
C GLN A 70 6.89 10.52 -11.87
N THR A 71 8.16 10.97 -11.93
CA THR A 71 8.57 12.38 -12.02
C THR A 71 7.88 13.09 -13.17
#